data_AF-A0A1G8PYK8-F1
#
_entry.id   AF-A0A1G8PYK8-F1
#
_cell.length_a   1.000
_cell.length_b   1.000
_cell.length_c   1.000
_cell.angle_alpha   90.00
_cell.angle_beta   90.00
_cell.angle_gamma   90.00
#
_symmetry.space_group_name_H-M   'P 1'
#
loop_
_entity.id
_entity.type
_entity.pdbx_description
1 polymer ?
#
loop_
_entity_poly.entity_id
_entity_poly.type
_entity_poly.pdbx_seq_one_letter_code
_entity_poly.pdbx_strand_id
1 'polypeptide(L)'
;MVSDWPYRLARRVVSRAPRRPKTLTLAAAPEVETGSVLRATFHGHSVDYEVETGSGTLTVTVPGPHPQGLLAEGTNVSVVIDPAQAYVLVKS
;
A
#
# COMPACT_ATOMS: atom_id res chain seq x y z
N MET A 1 29.82 -25.89 -2.41
CA MET A 1 28.55 -26.62 -2.30
C MET A 1 27.92 -26.21 -0.98
N VAL A 2 26.83 -25.42 -1.05
CA VAL A 2 25.74 -25.20 -0.06
C VAL A 2 26.17 -24.80 1.37
N SER A 3 26.18 -23.51 1.70
CA SER A 3 25.09 -22.74 2.36
C SER A 3 24.75 -23.20 3.77
N ASP A 4 25.09 -22.40 4.79
CA ASP A 4 24.17 -22.05 5.88
C ASP A 4 24.79 -21.01 6.82
N TRP A 5 24.16 -19.83 6.95
CA TRP A 5 24.38 -18.85 8.02
C TRP A 5 23.17 -17.87 8.07
N PRO A 6 22.92 -17.22 9.21
CA PRO A 6 21.69 -17.45 9.98
C PRO A 6 20.80 -16.21 10.07
N TYR A 7 19.59 -16.39 10.60
CA TYR A 7 18.71 -15.31 11.03
C TYR A 7 19.44 -14.30 11.94
N ARG A 8 19.50 -13.01 11.53
CA ARG A 8 19.58 -11.87 12.44
C ARG A 8 18.70 -10.72 11.96
N LEU A 9 17.76 -10.40 12.85
CA LEU A 9 16.90 -9.22 12.90
C LEU A 9 17.51 -7.97 12.24
N ALA A 10 16.88 -7.49 11.18
CA ALA A 10 17.14 -6.17 10.63
C ALA A 10 16.59 -5.09 11.58
N ARG A 11 17.43 -4.59 12.51
CA ARG A 11 17.21 -3.28 13.13
C ARG A 11 17.76 -2.23 12.17
N ARG A 12 16.88 -1.46 11.52
CA ARG A 12 17.26 -0.13 11.02
C ARG A 12 16.66 0.92 11.94
N VAL A 13 17.55 1.54 12.71
CA VAL A 13 17.31 2.74 13.51
C VAL A 13 17.22 3.92 12.55
N VAL A 14 16.15 4.70 12.63
CA VAL A 14 16.12 6.06 12.07
C VAL A 14 16.17 7.04 13.24
N SER A 15 17.27 7.79 13.30
CA SER A 15 17.65 8.74 14.33
C SER A 15 16.76 9.98 14.36
N ARG A 16 16.38 10.44 15.56
CA ARG A 16 15.60 11.66 15.80
C ARG A 16 16.50 12.84 16.17
N ALA A 17 16.29 14.02 15.57
CA ALA A 17 16.72 15.33 16.07
C ALA A 17 15.84 16.46 15.46
N PRO A 18 15.85 17.70 15.98
CA PRO A 18 15.27 18.20 17.23
C PRO A 18 13.92 18.94 17.02
N ARG A 19 13.20 19.19 18.12
CA ARG A 19 11.85 19.79 18.19
C ARG A 19 11.88 21.29 17.81
N ARG A 20 11.11 21.72 16.79
CA ARG A 20 10.68 23.13 16.62
C ARG A 20 9.33 23.35 17.34
N PRO A 21 9.10 24.46 18.06
CA PRO A 21 7.77 24.82 18.53
C PRO A 21 6.90 25.37 17.39
N LYS A 22 5.65 24.90 17.35
CA LYS A 22 4.48 25.43 16.61
C LYS A 22 4.54 25.42 15.06
N THR A 23 4.12 24.28 14.51
CA THR A 23 2.99 24.20 13.57
C THR A 23 2.30 22.86 13.84
N LEU A 24 1.05 22.86 14.30
CA LEU A 24 0.23 21.65 14.30
C LEU A 24 -0.01 21.31 12.82
N THR A 25 0.67 20.31 12.30
CA THR A 25 0.39 19.79 10.96
C THR A 25 -0.58 18.64 11.17
N LEU A 26 -1.83 18.82 10.73
CA LEU A 26 -2.75 17.69 10.56
C LEU A 26 -2.22 16.88 9.37
N ALA A 27 -1.45 15.84 9.64
CA ALA A 27 -1.34 14.76 8.66
C ALA A 27 -2.64 13.96 8.78
N ALA A 28 -3.33 13.74 7.66
CA ALA A 28 -4.37 12.71 7.64
C ALA A 28 -3.72 11.41 8.15
N ALA A 29 -4.39 10.71 9.07
CA ALA A 29 -4.05 9.31 9.28
C ALA A 29 -4.23 8.60 7.93
N PRO A 30 -3.47 7.53 7.64
CA PRO A 30 -3.72 6.75 6.43
C PRO A 30 -5.20 6.37 6.41
N GLU A 31 -5.88 6.75 5.34
CA GLU A 31 -7.26 6.36 5.14
C GLU A 31 -7.24 4.87 4.81
N VAL A 32 -7.90 4.09 5.67
CA VAL A 32 -8.05 2.65 5.47
C VAL A 32 -9.43 2.43 4.94
N GLU A 33 -9.51 1.90 3.74
CA GLU A 33 -10.76 1.52 3.11
C GLU A 33 -10.82 0.02 2.92
N THR A 34 -11.98 -0.58 3.22
CA THR A 34 -12.22 -2.00 2.97
C THR A 34 -12.96 -2.17 1.65
N GLY A 35 -12.56 -3.17 0.87
CA GLY A 35 -13.23 -3.49 -0.38
C GLY A 35 -13.09 -4.95 -0.79
N SER A 36 -13.62 -5.28 -1.95
CA SER A 36 -13.49 -6.61 -2.54
C SER A 36 -12.84 -6.51 -3.92
N VAL A 37 -11.96 -7.47 -4.25
CA VAL A 37 -11.32 -7.53 -5.56
C VAL A 37 -12.38 -7.85 -6.62
N LEU A 38 -12.55 -6.99 -7.61
CA LEU A 38 -13.37 -7.26 -8.78
C LEU A 38 -12.60 -7.97 -9.87
N ARG A 39 -11.32 -7.60 -10.05
CA ARG A 39 -10.49 -8.08 -11.14
C ARG A 39 -9.00 -7.94 -10.82
N ALA A 40 -8.18 -8.82 -11.38
CA ALA A 40 -6.72 -8.71 -11.37
C ALA A 40 -6.15 -8.77 -12.80
N THR A 41 -5.25 -7.85 -13.14
CA THR A 41 -4.55 -7.82 -14.43
C THR A 41 -3.04 -7.92 -14.21
N PHE A 42 -2.41 -8.98 -14.72
CA PHE A 42 -0.98 -9.22 -14.55
C PHE A 42 -0.16 -8.61 -15.69
N HIS A 43 0.81 -7.77 -15.36
CA HIS A 43 1.68 -7.05 -16.31
C HIS A 43 3.14 -7.54 -16.30
N GLY A 44 3.41 -8.74 -15.76
CA GLY A 44 4.75 -9.31 -15.67
C GLY A 44 5.52 -8.86 -14.43
N HIS A 45 5.66 -7.55 -14.23
CA HIS A 45 6.40 -6.93 -13.14
C HIS A 45 5.49 -6.30 -12.06
N SER A 46 4.21 -6.18 -12.37
CA SER A 46 3.18 -5.62 -11.49
C SER A 46 1.84 -6.29 -11.76
N VAL A 47 0.91 -6.05 -10.85
CA VAL A 47 -0.48 -6.45 -10.95
C VAL A 47 -1.35 -5.26 -10.64
N ASP A 48 -2.32 -5.00 -11.51
CA ASP A 48 -3.37 -4.02 -11.26
C ASP A 48 -4.61 -4.75 -10.75
N TYR A 49 -5.08 -4.34 -9.57
CA TYR A 49 -6.33 -4.82 -8.99
C TYR A 49 -7.40 -3.74 -9.11
N GLU A 50 -8.58 -4.11 -9.61
CA GLU A 50 -9.79 -3.32 -9.44
C GLU A 50 -10.44 -3.76 -8.12
N VAL A 51 -10.68 -2.80 -7.23
CA VAL A 51 -11.24 -3.05 -5.89
C VAL A 51 -12.50 -2.22 -5.75
N GLU A 52 -13.64 -2.87 -5.50
CA GLU A 52 -14.88 -2.20 -5.14
C GLU A 52 -14.86 -1.86 -3.65
N THR A 53 -15.04 -0.60 -3.32
CA THR A 53 -15.10 -0.07 -1.96
C THR A 53 -16.42 0.67 -1.73
N GLY A 54 -16.65 1.13 -0.50
CA GLY A 54 -17.83 1.92 -0.17
C GLY A 54 -17.83 3.32 -0.83
N SER A 55 -16.66 3.85 -1.20
CA SER A 55 -16.53 5.16 -1.84
C SER A 55 -16.45 5.10 -3.38
N GLY A 56 -16.33 3.91 -3.96
CA GLY A 56 -16.29 3.71 -5.41
C GLY A 56 -15.39 2.54 -5.81
N THR A 57 -14.86 2.59 -7.03
CA THR A 57 -13.88 1.59 -7.49
C THR A 57 -12.48 2.21 -7.47
N LEU A 58 -11.55 1.52 -6.80
CA LEU A 58 -10.14 1.88 -6.77
C LEU A 58 -9.33 0.96 -7.68
N THR A 59 -8.35 1.52 -8.37
CA THR A 59 -7.30 0.75 -9.05
C THR A 59 -6.06 0.73 -8.19
N VAL A 60 -5.58 -0.45 -7.81
CA VAL A 60 -4.42 -0.65 -6.94
C VAL A 60 -3.34 -1.41 -7.69
N THR A 61 -2.21 -0.76 -7.94
CA THR A 61 -1.04 -1.40 -8.56
C THR A 61 -0.08 -1.92 -7.49
N VAL A 62 0.20 -3.22 -7.52
CA VAL A 62 1.14 -3.87 -6.60
C VAL A 62 2.35 -4.37 -7.39
N PRO A 63 3.60 -4.02 -6.99
CA PRO A 63 4.80 -4.64 -7.54
C PRO A 63 4.80 -6.13 -7.24
N GLY A 64 5.15 -6.99 -8.20
CA GLY A 64 5.15 -8.42 -7.92
C GLY A 64 5.98 -9.26 -8.88
N PRO A 65 6.80 -10.17 -8.34
CA PRO A 65 7.07 -11.44 -8.98
C PRO A 65 6.19 -12.55 -8.37
N HIS A 66 5.75 -13.46 -9.23
CA HIS A 66 5.05 -14.73 -9.01
C HIS A 66 3.50 -14.72 -9.05
N PRO A 67 2.91 -15.16 -10.18
CA PRO A 67 1.45 -15.23 -10.41
C PRO A 67 0.65 -16.08 -9.41
N GLN A 68 1.30 -16.96 -8.66
CA GLN A 68 0.66 -17.89 -7.72
C GLN A 68 0.11 -17.18 -6.47
N GLY A 69 0.52 -15.94 -6.20
CA GLY A 69 0.02 -15.12 -5.09
C GLY A 69 -1.06 -14.12 -5.49
N LEU A 70 -1.62 -14.23 -6.70
CA LEU A 70 -2.69 -13.34 -7.16
C LEU A 70 -3.93 -13.49 -6.28
N LEU A 71 -4.49 -12.36 -5.85
CA LEU A 71 -5.77 -12.36 -5.13
C LEU A 71 -6.89 -12.69 -6.12
N ALA A 72 -7.78 -13.60 -5.72
CA ALA A 72 -8.93 -13.96 -6.52
C ALA A 72 -10.02 -12.89 -6.45
N GLU A 73 -10.90 -12.86 -7.45
CA GLU A 73 -12.11 -12.05 -7.41
C GLU A 73 -12.97 -12.40 -6.18
N GLY A 74 -13.62 -11.40 -5.59
CA GLY A 74 -14.36 -11.50 -4.33
C GLY A 74 -13.49 -11.52 -3.06
N THR A 75 -12.16 -11.50 -3.18
CA THR A 75 -11.27 -11.44 -2.01
C THR A 75 -11.44 -10.10 -1.30
N ASN A 76 -11.77 -10.14 -0.01
CA ASN A 76 -11.83 -8.94 0.83
C ASN A 76 -10.42 -8.42 1.12
N VAL A 77 -10.24 -7.12 0.93
CA VAL A 77 -8.95 -6.44 1.11
C VAL A 77 -9.12 -5.14 1.89
N SER A 78 -8.05 -4.74 2.57
CA SER A 78 -7.89 -3.39 3.13
C SER A 78 -6.92 -2.61 2.26
N VAL A 79 -7.38 -1.49 1.70
CA VAL A 79 -6.58 -0.53 0.95
C VAL A 79 -6.13 0.56 1.90
N VAL A 80 -4.83 0.85 1.91
CA VAL A 80 -4.23 1.90 2.75
C VAL A 80 -3.75 3.01 1.82
N ILE A 81 -4.36 4.19 1.95
CA ILE A 81 -3.97 5.36 1.17
C ILE A 81 -2.92 6.14 1.98
N ASP A 82 -1.72 6.30 1.42
CA ASP A 82 -0.69 7.18 1.99
C ASP A 82 -0.99 8.64 1.61
N PRO A 83 -1.45 9.48 2.55
CA PRO A 83 -1.80 10.86 2.24
C PRO A 83 -0.58 11.69 1.85
N ALA A 84 0.65 11.27 2.17
CA ALA A 84 1.86 11.95 1.72
C ALA A 84 2.10 11.79 0.20
N GLN A 85 1.44 10.84 -0.45
CA GLN A 85 1.54 10.54 -1.88
C GLN A 85 0.23 10.80 -2.64
N ALA A 86 -0.81 11.27 -1.94
CA ALA A 86 -2.11 11.55 -2.52
C ALA A 86 -2.19 12.98 -3.06
N TYR A 87 -2.97 13.16 -4.13
CA TYR A 87 -3.32 14.47 -4.68
C TYR A 87 -4.84 14.65 -4.65
N VAL A 88 -5.30 15.81 -4.21
CA VAL A 88 -6.73 16.16 -4.21
C VAL A 88 -7.02 17.05 -5.41
N LEU A 89 -7.91 16.58 -6.28
CA LEU A 89 -8.43 17.38 -7.39
C LEU A 89 -9.71 18.08 -6.93
N VAL A 90 -9.69 19.42 -6.96
CA VAL A 90 -10.88 20.22 -6.67
C VAL A 90 -11.68 20.37 -7.95
N LYS A 91 -12.96 19.99 -7.90
CA LYS A 91 -13.88 20.20 -9.01
C LYS A 91 -14.28 21.67 -9.06
N SER A 92 -14.03 22.32 -10.19
CA SER A 92 -14.53 23.66 -10.54
C SER A 92 -15.97 23.63 -11.03
#